data_AF-A0A7X8AKT5-F1
#
_entry.id   AF-A0A7X8AKT5-F1
#
_cell.length_a   1.000
_cell.length_b   1.000
_cell.length_c   1.000
_cell.angle_alpha   90.00
_cell.angle_beta   90.00
_cell.angle_gamma   90.00
#
_symmetry.space_group_name_H-M   'P 1'
#
loop_
_entity.id
_entity.type
_entity.pdbx_description
1 polymer ?
#
loop_
_entity_poly.entity_id
_entity_poly.type
_entity_poly.pdbx_seq_one_letter_code
_entity_poly.pdbx_strand_id
1 'polypeptide(L)'
;MTDIFQNELLLVMMALIGLGLLLSVVFGWKLKRFCDRTPEIRTRADLEAFQRVVAGQMYAALVQIVILLAPWAVFGYGFFTGKLAIGDALYLTLPYIAVGIGGLLMKRVEERAKHLPVSDPQLLEARDRVVHTWVKRALPDW
;
A
#
# COMPACT_ATOMS: atom_id res chain seq x y z
N MET A 1 -19.81 -28.05 14.97
CA MET A 1 -19.08 -27.00 15.74
C MET A 1 -17.78 -26.62 15.04
N THR A 2 -17.04 -27.59 14.48
CA THR A 2 -15.83 -27.39 13.65
C THR A 2 -16.04 -26.48 12.44
N ASP A 3 -17.18 -26.62 11.71
CA ASP A 3 -17.46 -25.78 10.53
C ASP A 3 -17.65 -24.29 10.84
N ILE A 4 -18.18 -23.95 12.02
CA ILE A 4 -18.41 -22.54 12.41
C ILE A 4 -17.06 -21.84 12.62
N PHE A 5 -16.14 -22.48 13.36
CA PHE A 5 -14.81 -21.93 13.62
C PHE A 5 -13.93 -21.86 12.36
N GLN A 6 -14.10 -22.80 11.42
CA GLN A 6 -13.43 -22.74 10.12
C GLN A 6 -13.89 -21.51 9.33
N ASN A 7 -15.21 -21.27 9.27
CA ASN A 7 -15.78 -20.12 8.58
C ASN A 7 -15.33 -18.79 9.21
N GLU A 8 -15.24 -18.71 10.54
CA GLU A 8 -14.74 -17.51 11.24
C GLU A 8 -13.28 -17.17 10.88
N LEU A 9 -12.39 -18.17 10.87
CA LEU A 9 -10.97 -17.95 10.53
C LEU A 9 -10.82 -17.50 9.07
N LEU A 10 -11.54 -18.13 8.15
CA LEU A 10 -11.56 -17.73 6.74
C LEU A 10 -12.10 -16.31 6.56
N LEU A 11 -13.17 -15.94 7.26
CA LEU A 11 -13.72 -14.58 7.22
C LEU A 11 -12.70 -13.55 7.73
N VAL A 12 -11.99 -13.84 8.82
CA VAL A 12 -10.94 -12.95 9.34
C VAL A 12 -9.81 -12.80 8.33
N MET A 13 -9.33 -13.89 7.73
CA MET A 13 -8.29 -13.85 6.69
C MET A 13 -8.73 -12.98 5.51
N MET A 14 -9.95 -13.21 4.99
CA MET A 14 -10.49 -12.46 3.87
C MET A 14 -10.71 -10.98 4.21
N ALA A 15 -11.19 -10.66 5.41
CA ALA A 15 -11.39 -9.29 5.86
C ALA A 15 -10.06 -8.53 5.97
N LEU A 16 -9.02 -9.15 6.49
CA LEU A 16 -7.68 -8.57 6.58
C LEU A 16 -7.11 -8.27 5.18
N ILE A 17 -7.25 -9.20 4.23
CA ILE A 17 -6.76 -8.97 2.87
C ILE A 17 -7.59 -7.87 2.18
N GLY A 18 -8.91 -7.90 2.35
CA GLY A 18 -9.81 -6.86 1.85
C GLY A 18 -9.46 -5.47 2.40
N LEU A 19 -9.10 -5.38 3.69
CA LEU A 19 -8.62 -4.15 4.30
C LEU A 19 -7.30 -3.69 3.66
N GLY A 20 -6.35 -4.59 3.43
CA GLY A 20 -5.09 -4.29 2.73
C GLY A 20 -5.32 -3.74 1.32
N LEU A 21 -6.23 -4.36 0.55
CA LEU A 21 -6.64 -3.89 -0.77
C LEU A 21 -7.27 -2.50 -0.72
N LEU A 22 -8.17 -2.26 0.22
CA LEU A 22 -8.81 -0.96 0.40
C LEU A 22 -7.75 0.12 0.70
N LEU A 23 -6.77 -0.20 1.54
CA LEU A 23 -5.68 0.71 1.90
C LEU A 23 -4.84 1.06 0.67
N SER A 24 -4.46 0.07 -0.15
CA SER A 24 -3.77 0.29 -1.43
C SER A 24 -4.57 1.21 -2.37
N VAL A 25 -5.88 0.97 -2.52
CA VAL A 25 -6.74 1.76 -3.41
C VAL A 25 -6.86 3.21 -2.92
N VAL A 26 -7.10 3.42 -1.63
CA VAL A 26 -7.25 4.76 -1.05
C VAL A 26 -5.98 5.59 -1.24
N PHE A 27 -4.81 5.03 -0.92
CA PHE A 27 -3.55 5.76 -0.99
C PHE A 27 -3.03 5.90 -2.43
N GLY A 28 -3.24 4.90 -3.29
CA GLY A 28 -2.99 5.03 -4.72
C GLY A 28 -3.86 6.10 -5.38
N TRP A 29 -5.14 6.19 -4.98
CA TRP A 29 -6.04 7.23 -5.49
C TRP A 29 -5.67 8.63 -4.99
N LYS A 30 -5.22 8.78 -3.74
CA LYS A 30 -4.67 10.05 -3.23
C LYS A 30 -3.49 10.54 -4.06
N LEU A 31 -2.55 9.64 -4.39
CA LEU A 31 -1.41 9.97 -5.25
C LEU A 31 -1.86 10.36 -6.66
N LYS A 32 -2.74 9.56 -7.27
CA LYS A 32 -3.29 9.87 -8.60
C LYS A 32 -3.97 11.24 -8.61
N ARG A 33 -4.82 11.51 -7.62
CA ARG A 33 -5.56 12.77 -7.48
C ARG A 33 -4.62 13.96 -7.29
N PHE A 34 -3.50 13.77 -6.60
CA PHE A 34 -2.46 14.80 -6.50
C PHE A 34 -1.85 15.09 -7.88
N CYS A 35 -1.38 14.07 -8.59
CA CYS A 35 -0.78 14.23 -9.93
C CYS A 35 -1.75 14.83 -10.96
N ASP A 36 -3.06 14.55 -10.84
CA ASP A 36 -4.08 15.11 -11.73
C ASP A 36 -4.39 16.59 -11.41
N ARG A 37 -4.21 17.03 -10.17
CA ARG A 37 -4.46 18.43 -9.74
C ARG A 37 -3.24 19.31 -9.83
N THR A 38 -2.06 18.74 -9.62
CA THR A 38 -0.77 19.42 -9.58
C THR A 38 0.10 18.83 -10.69
N PRO A 39 -0.05 19.30 -11.94
CA PRO A 39 0.74 18.80 -13.07
C PRO A 39 2.22 19.21 -12.99
N GLU A 40 2.55 20.22 -12.18
CA GLU A 40 3.89 20.76 -11.96
C GLU A 40 3.98 21.32 -10.54
N ILE A 41 5.12 21.11 -9.86
CA ILE A 41 5.40 21.69 -8.54
C ILE A 41 5.96 23.10 -8.75
N ARG A 42 5.15 24.11 -8.45
CA ARG A 42 5.50 25.53 -8.70
C ARG A 42 5.86 26.27 -7.42
N THR A 43 5.30 25.83 -6.30
CA THR A 43 5.40 26.51 -5.01
C THR A 43 5.87 25.57 -3.92
N ARG A 44 6.35 26.14 -2.80
CA ARG A 44 6.62 25.37 -1.59
C ARG A 44 5.38 24.64 -1.06
N ALA A 45 4.20 25.25 -1.20
CA ALA A 45 2.94 24.62 -0.80
C ALA A 45 2.62 23.36 -1.61
N ASP A 46 2.95 23.34 -2.92
CA ASP A 46 2.81 22.14 -3.76
C ASP A 46 3.76 21.02 -3.31
N LEU A 47 4.99 21.39 -2.94
CA LEU A 47 5.98 20.45 -2.43
C LEU A 47 5.56 19.85 -1.08
N GLU A 48 5.05 20.66 -0.15
CA GLU A 48 4.52 20.19 1.12
C GLU A 48 3.27 19.30 0.94
N ALA A 49 2.43 19.63 -0.03
CA ALA A 49 1.30 18.77 -0.41
C ALA A 49 1.78 17.43 -0.98
N PHE A 50 2.82 17.43 -1.82
CA PHE A 50 3.45 16.22 -2.32
C PHE A 50 4.01 15.36 -1.19
N GLN A 51 4.80 15.96 -0.29
CA GLN A 51 5.35 15.30 0.90
C GLN A 51 4.27 14.62 1.74
N ARG A 52 3.15 15.31 2.02
CA ARG A 52 2.04 14.72 2.79
C ARG A 52 1.41 13.51 2.12
N VAL A 53 1.23 13.55 0.80
CA VAL A 53 0.68 12.42 0.04
C VAL A 53 1.64 11.23 0.07
N VAL A 54 2.93 11.49 -0.17
CA VAL A 54 3.98 10.48 -0.16
C VAL A 54 4.19 9.87 1.23
N ALA A 55 4.25 10.68 2.29
CA ALA A 55 4.30 10.18 3.68
C ALA A 55 3.10 9.27 3.98
N GLY A 56 1.91 9.68 3.56
CA GLY A 56 0.71 8.86 3.67
C GLY A 56 0.90 7.48 3.04
N GLN A 57 1.47 7.41 1.82
CA GLN A 57 1.79 6.14 1.17
C GLN A 57 2.85 5.33 1.91
N MET A 58 3.90 5.98 2.45
CA MET A 58 4.96 5.29 3.20
C MET A 58 4.41 4.64 4.48
N TYR A 59 3.63 5.38 5.27
CA TYR A 59 2.96 4.82 6.45
C TYR A 59 1.94 3.74 6.10
N ALA A 60 1.17 3.96 5.03
CA ALA A 60 0.22 2.98 4.51
C ALA A 60 0.91 1.67 4.12
N ALA A 61 2.08 1.72 3.48
CA ALA A 61 2.85 0.54 3.12
C ALA A 61 3.32 -0.24 4.36
N LEU A 62 3.76 0.44 5.42
CA LEU A 62 4.13 -0.22 6.68
C LEU A 62 2.94 -0.93 7.33
N VAL A 63 1.80 -0.24 7.42
CA VAL A 63 0.56 -0.83 7.93
C VAL A 63 0.12 -2.01 7.06
N GLN A 64 0.25 -1.89 5.74
CA GLN A 64 -0.11 -2.93 4.79
C GLN A 64 0.77 -4.18 4.94
N ILE A 65 2.06 -4.05 5.26
CA ILE A 65 2.91 -5.21 5.56
C ILE A 65 2.35 -5.99 6.75
N VAL A 66 1.98 -5.30 7.84
CA VAL A 66 1.42 -5.96 9.04
C VAL A 66 0.08 -6.64 8.69
N ILE A 67 -0.80 -5.92 7.99
CA ILE A 67 -2.11 -6.44 7.57
C ILE A 67 -1.97 -7.65 6.65
N LEU A 68 -0.99 -7.68 5.73
CA LEU A 68 -0.75 -8.79 4.81
C LEU A 68 0.13 -9.90 5.41
N LEU A 69 0.64 -9.77 6.63
CA LEU A 69 1.26 -10.89 7.33
C LEU A 69 0.26 -11.58 8.28
N ALA A 70 -0.71 -10.84 8.81
CA ALA A 70 -1.71 -11.38 9.72
C ALA A 70 -2.52 -12.58 9.17
N PRO A 71 -3.00 -12.60 7.91
CA PRO A 71 -3.70 -13.74 7.33
C PRO A 71 -2.88 -15.03 7.34
N TRP A 72 -1.56 -14.94 7.11
CA TRP A 72 -0.66 -16.09 7.18
C TRP A 72 -0.52 -16.62 8.60
N ALA A 73 -0.47 -15.74 9.60
CA ALA A 73 -0.46 -16.14 11.01
C ALA A 73 -1.79 -16.81 11.41
N VAL A 74 -2.94 -16.27 10.98
CA VAL A 74 -4.26 -16.86 11.22
C VAL A 74 -4.37 -18.24 10.55
N PHE A 75 -3.90 -18.38 9.31
CA PHE A 75 -3.85 -19.66 8.62
C PHE A 75 -2.98 -20.68 9.35
N GLY A 76 -1.76 -20.29 9.76
CA GLY A 76 -0.86 -21.15 10.51
C GLY A 76 -1.51 -21.66 11.81
N TYR A 77 -2.12 -20.75 12.58
CA TYR A 77 -2.88 -21.13 13.78
C TYR A 77 -4.01 -22.11 13.48
N GLY A 78 -4.83 -21.84 12.45
CA GLY A 78 -5.94 -22.72 12.06
C GLY A 78 -5.46 -24.09 11.58
N PHE A 79 -4.34 -24.13 10.85
CA PHE A 79 -3.73 -25.38 10.37
C PHE A 79 -3.21 -26.24 11.52
N PHE A 80 -2.42 -25.67 12.45
CA PHE A 80 -1.87 -26.41 13.59
C PHE A 80 -2.94 -26.85 14.61
N THR A 81 -4.08 -26.15 14.67
CA THR A 81 -5.22 -26.55 15.52
C THR A 81 -6.20 -27.50 14.82
N GLY A 82 -5.92 -27.91 13.58
CA GLY A 82 -6.77 -28.80 12.79
C GLY A 82 -8.10 -28.17 12.34
N LYS A 83 -8.21 -26.84 12.40
CA LYS A 83 -9.39 -26.07 11.98
C LYS A 83 -9.35 -25.64 10.51
N LEU A 84 -8.17 -25.67 9.88
CA LEU A 84 -7.98 -25.37 8.46
C LEU A 84 -7.18 -26.50 7.79
N ALA A 85 -7.51 -26.78 6.54
CA ALA A 85 -6.79 -27.71 5.70
C ALA A 85 -5.76 -26.98 4.82
N ILE A 86 -4.78 -27.72 4.30
CA ILE A 86 -3.81 -27.17 3.34
C ILE A 86 -4.50 -26.55 2.11
N GLY A 87 -5.66 -27.08 1.70
CA GLY A 87 -6.45 -26.56 0.58
C GLY A 87 -7.00 -25.15 0.83
N ASP A 88 -7.20 -24.76 2.09
CA ASP A 88 -7.68 -23.41 2.44
C ASP A 88 -6.63 -22.32 2.17
N ALA A 89 -5.36 -22.69 1.92
CA ALA A 89 -4.33 -21.76 1.47
C ALA A 89 -4.70 -21.06 0.15
N LEU A 90 -5.59 -21.65 -0.66
CA LEU A 90 -6.08 -21.00 -1.89
C LEU A 90 -6.79 -19.67 -1.61
N TYR A 91 -7.46 -19.54 -0.45
CA TYR A 91 -8.10 -18.29 -0.02
C TYR A 91 -7.09 -17.20 0.37
N LEU A 92 -5.82 -17.55 0.60
CA LEU A 92 -4.73 -16.58 0.72
C LEU A 92 -4.16 -16.26 -0.65
N THR A 93 -3.82 -17.28 -1.44
CA THR A 93 -3.06 -17.08 -2.69
C THR A 93 -3.79 -16.21 -3.70
N LEU A 94 -5.09 -16.44 -3.94
CA LEU A 94 -5.85 -15.70 -4.94
C LEU A 94 -5.96 -14.19 -4.64
N PRO A 95 -6.37 -13.77 -3.43
CA PRO A 95 -6.37 -12.35 -3.08
C PRO A 95 -4.98 -11.69 -3.12
N TYR A 96 -3.90 -12.41 -2.79
CA TYR A 96 -2.54 -11.84 -2.87
C TYR A 96 -2.10 -11.59 -4.32
N ILE A 97 -2.53 -12.45 -5.26
CA ILE A 97 -2.35 -12.17 -6.69
C ILE A 97 -3.06 -10.86 -7.07
N ALA A 98 -4.29 -10.64 -6.59
CA ALA A 98 -5.01 -9.40 -6.85
C ALA A 98 -4.29 -8.16 -6.27
N VAL A 99 -3.74 -8.26 -5.05
CA VAL A 99 -2.88 -7.22 -4.46
C VAL A 99 -1.68 -6.94 -5.36
N GLY A 100 -1.00 -7.99 -5.85
CA GLY A 100 0.15 -7.87 -6.75
C GLY A 100 -0.18 -7.13 -8.04
N ILE A 101 -1.31 -7.49 -8.68
CA ILE A 101 -1.81 -6.80 -9.90
C ILE A 101 -2.13 -5.33 -9.59
N GLY A 102 -2.78 -5.05 -8.46
CA GLY A 102 -3.07 -3.68 -8.02
C GLY A 102 -1.81 -2.83 -7.88
N GLY A 103 -0.74 -3.40 -7.29
CA GLY A 103 0.56 -2.74 -7.19
C GLY A 103 1.17 -2.43 -8.55
N LEU A 104 1.09 -3.34 -9.52
CA LEU A 104 1.58 -3.11 -10.88
C LEU A 104 0.85 -1.96 -11.59
N LEU A 105 -0.47 -1.85 -11.40
CA LEU A 105 -1.26 -0.75 -11.97
C LEU A 105 -0.89 0.60 -11.37
N MET A 106 -0.61 0.64 -10.06
CA MET A 106 -0.22 1.88 -9.36
C MET A 106 1.19 2.35 -9.70
N LYS A 107 2.08 1.44 -10.13
CA LYS A 107 3.44 1.79 -10.54
C LYS A 107 3.49 2.90 -11.58
N ARG A 108 2.54 2.94 -12.54
CA ARG A 108 2.48 4.03 -13.54
C ARG A 108 2.21 5.40 -12.91
N VAL A 109 1.36 5.45 -11.88
CA VAL A 109 1.05 6.68 -11.14
C VAL A 109 2.24 7.11 -10.29
N GLU A 110 2.92 6.15 -9.67
CA GLU A 110 4.15 6.41 -8.90
C GLU A 110 5.25 6.98 -9.79
N GLU A 111 5.53 6.37 -10.94
CA GLU A 111 6.54 6.88 -11.87
C GLU A 111 6.18 8.29 -12.35
N ARG A 112 4.91 8.56 -12.68
CA ARG A 112 4.46 9.92 -13.02
C ARG A 112 4.72 10.90 -11.87
N ALA A 113 4.43 10.51 -10.63
CA ALA A 113 4.62 11.36 -9.46
C ALA A 113 6.10 11.68 -9.20
N LYS A 114 6.98 10.68 -9.34
CA LYS A 114 8.44 10.84 -9.20
C LYS A 114 9.01 11.84 -10.20
N HIS A 115 8.43 11.88 -11.41
CA HIS A 115 8.90 12.72 -12.52
C HIS A 115 8.06 13.99 -12.74
N LEU A 116 7.25 14.43 -11.77
CA LEU A 116 6.54 15.70 -11.89
C LEU A 116 7.52 16.86 -12.21
N PRO A 117 7.25 17.70 -13.22
CA PRO A 117 8.05 18.88 -13.51
C PRO A 117 8.09 19.83 -12.30
N VAL A 118 9.19 20.56 -12.16
CA VAL A 118 9.40 21.56 -11.11
C VAL A 118 9.94 22.82 -11.76
N SER A 119 9.31 23.98 -11.51
CA SER A 119 9.69 25.23 -12.19
C SER A 119 10.92 25.90 -11.60
N ASP A 120 11.17 25.70 -10.30
CA ASP A 120 12.26 26.33 -9.55
C ASP A 120 13.38 25.31 -9.23
N PRO A 121 14.65 25.59 -9.62
CA PRO A 121 15.79 24.74 -9.27
C PRO A 121 15.92 24.43 -7.77
N GLN A 122 15.55 25.36 -6.87
CA GLN A 122 15.62 25.09 -5.43
C GLN A 122 14.56 24.08 -4.97
N LEU A 123 13.38 24.10 -5.58
CA LEU A 123 12.33 23.13 -5.33
C LEU A 123 12.65 21.77 -5.96
N LEU A 124 13.42 21.75 -7.05
CA LEU A 124 13.84 20.53 -7.74
C LEU A 124 14.69 19.66 -6.82
N GLU A 125 15.73 20.23 -6.20
CA GLU A 125 16.57 19.50 -5.24
C GLU A 125 15.76 18.96 -4.05
N ALA A 126 14.81 19.76 -3.55
CA ALA A 126 13.96 19.34 -2.44
C ALA A 126 12.99 18.22 -2.85
N ARG A 127 12.40 18.29 -4.05
CA ARG A 127 11.58 17.20 -4.63
C ARG A 127 12.40 15.94 -4.76
N ASP A 128 13.61 16.03 -5.31
CA ASP A 128 14.48 14.87 -5.55
C ASP A 128 14.88 14.18 -4.23
N ARG A 129 15.13 14.96 -3.17
CA ARG A 129 15.34 14.42 -1.81
C ARG A 129 14.11 13.65 -1.32
N VAL A 130 12.91 14.21 -1.44
CA VAL A 130 11.66 13.55 -1.04
C VAL A 130 11.44 12.25 -1.83
N VAL A 131 11.67 12.27 -3.15
CA VAL A 131 11.56 11.06 -4.00
C VAL A 131 12.61 10.02 -3.61
N HIS A 132 13.85 10.45 -3.31
CA HIS A 132 14.90 9.55 -2.85
C HIS A 132 14.51 8.85 -1.55
N THR A 133 14.04 9.61 -0.55
CA THR A 133 13.54 9.06 0.72
C THR A 133 12.38 8.11 0.48
N TRP A 134 11.39 8.51 -0.32
CA TRP A 134 10.24 7.67 -0.63
C TRP A 134 10.62 6.31 -1.22
N VAL A 135 11.61 6.29 -2.11
CA VAL A 135 12.05 5.07 -2.79
C VAL A 135 13.01 4.23 -1.95
N LYS A 136 13.84 4.85 -1.10
CA LYS A 136 14.95 4.19 -0.41
C LYS A 136 14.71 3.94 1.08
N ARG A 137 13.79 4.65 1.72
CA ARG A 137 13.57 4.58 3.16
C ARG A 137 12.16 4.06 3.47
N ALA A 138 12.03 3.46 4.65
CA ALA A 138 10.75 2.96 5.15
C ALA A 138 9.86 4.07 5.75
N LEU A 139 10.48 5.18 6.18
CA LEU A 139 9.83 6.28 6.87
C LEU A 139 10.25 7.63 6.28
N PRO A 140 9.37 8.64 6.35
CA PRO A 140 9.68 10.00 5.93
C PRO A 140 10.71 10.65 6.87
N ASP A 141 11.63 11.46 6.34
CA ASP A 141 12.76 12.04 7.08
C ASP A 141 13.15 13.46 6.65
N TRP A 142 12.31 14.09 5.84
CA TRP A 142 12.54 15.43 5.31
C TRP A 142 12.26 16.54 6.32
#